data_AF-A0A6I3LKV2-F1
#
_entry.id   AF-A0A6I3LKV2-F1
#
_cell.length_a   1.000
_cell.length_b   1.000
_cell.length_c   1.000
_cell.angle_alpha   90.00
_cell.angle_beta   90.00
_cell.angle_gamma   90.00
#
_symmetry.space_group_name_H-M   'P 1'
#
loop_
_entity.id
_entity.type
_entity.pdbx_description
1 polymer ?
#
loop_
_entity_poly.entity_id
_entity_poly.type
_entity_poly.pdbx_seq_one_letter_code
_entity_poly.pdbx_strand_id
1 'polypeptide(L)'
;MQSKKIYKSVALFGLVLPATVVAQQTKEKEVFVNNGVISVANGGVMSTLYDFDNTVNGNMKNDGIVYYYQSFNNDNLYHHSEKENSSTAVFTKLEGSGKQIISGSKPSDFYHIVLNNPEKQVAFDLKNEANVYGSVDFQDGIVKVDSLQGMLTFHQGAQALQPSDKSHAEGFVEKIGNEEFQYPKGDKGMYRYARISAPEGEKDSYQGKYNTEDHNFFRVRS
;
A
#
# COMPACT_ATOMS: atom_id res chain seq x y z
N MET A 1 19.28 4.28 -94.39
CA MET A 1 18.24 4.54 -93.38
C MET A 1 18.19 3.36 -92.42
N GLN A 2 18.95 3.41 -91.32
CA GLN A 2 18.86 2.47 -90.19
C GLN A 2 19.26 3.26 -88.93
N SER A 3 18.38 3.27 -87.93
CA SER A 3 18.50 4.12 -86.74
C SER A 3 19.34 3.44 -85.66
N LYS A 4 20.26 4.20 -85.05
CA LYS A 4 21.02 3.77 -83.86
C LYS A 4 20.17 4.04 -82.61
N LYS A 5 19.88 2.99 -81.84
CA LYS A 5 19.26 3.12 -80.52
C LYS A 5 20.31 3.53 -79.49
N ILE A 6 20.01 4.58 -78.72
CA ILE A 6 20.81 5.06 -77.58
C ILE A 6 20.17 4.49 -76.31
N TYR A 7 20.92 3.70 -75.54
CA TYR A 7 20.51 3.25 -74.22
C TYR A 7 20.97 4.28 -73.18
N LYS A 8 20.02 4.82 -72.40
CA LYS A 8 20.31 5.68 -71.25
C LYS A 8 20.59 4.79 -70.02
N SER A 9 21.84 4.79 -69.55
CA SER A 9 22.20 4.20 -68.26
C SER A 9 21.79 5.17 -67.14
N VAL A 10 20.80 4.78 -66.33
CA VAL A 10 20.47 5.47 -65.08
C VAL A 10 21.23 4.77 -63.95
N ALA A 11 22.25 5.43 -63.40
CA ALA A 11 22.97 4.95 -62.23
C ALA A 11 22.17 5.34 -60.98
N LEU A 12 21.63 4.35 -60.27
CA LEU A 12 20.94 4.53 -58.99
C LEU A 12 21.99 4.46 -57.87
N PHE A 13 22.39 5.60 -57.31
CA PHE A 13 23.21 5.66 -56.10
C PHE A 13 22.32 5.34 -54.88
N GLY A 14 22.39 4.11 -54.38
CA GLY A 14 21.76 3.70 -53.13
C GLY A 14 22.55 4.20 -51.93
N LEU A 15 22.04 5.23 -51.26
CA LEU A 15 22.54 5.72 -49.98
C LEU A 15 22.05 4.79 -48.87
N VAL A 16 22.92 3.90 -48.38
CA VAL A 16 22.63 3.06 -47.20
C VAL A 16 22.97 3.88 -45.96
N LEU A 17 21.95 4.42 -45.29
CA LEU A 17 22.08 5.02 -43.97
C LEU A 17 22.14 3.91 -42.92
N PRO A 18 23.16 3.85 -42.04
CA PRO A 18 23.18 2.91 -40.94
C PRO A 18 22.19 3.39 -39.86
N ALA A 19 21.07 2.68 -39.72
CA ALA A 19 20.18 2.85 -38.57
C ALA A 19 20.85 2.22 -37.34
N THR A 20 21.39 3.03 -36.45
CA THR A 20 21.80 2.56 -35.12
C THR A 20 20.55 2.26 -34.32
N VAL A 21 20.19 0.98 -34.24
CA VAL A 21 19.20 0.50 -33.28
C VAL A 21 19.84 0.60 -31.89
N VAL A 22 19.53 1.66 -31.17
CA VAL A 22 19.82 1.73 -29.73
C VAL A 22 18.77 0.86 -29.05
N ALA A 23 19.16 -0.36 -28.67
CA ALA A 23 18.33 -1.20 -27.82
C ALA A 23 18.23 -0.52 -26.44
N GLN A 24 17.08 0.09 -26.16
CA GLN A 24 16.78 0.65 -24.85
C GLN A 24 16.57 -0.53 -23.90
N GLN A 25 17.57 -0.83 -23.06
CA GLN A 25 17.41 -1.80 -21.98
C GLN A 25 16.34 -1.28 -21.03
N THR A 26 15.12 -1.82 -21.10
CA THR A 26 14.13 -1.68 -20.04
C THR A 26 14.71 -2.30 -18.78
N LYS A 27 15.04 -1.46 -17.80
CA LYS A 27 15.44 -1.91 -16.47
C LYS A 27 14.25 -2.67 -15.88
N GLU A 28 14.39 -3.97 -15.68
CA GLU A 28 13.34 -4.75 -15.01
C GLU A 28 13.14 -4.21 -13.59
N LYS A 29 11.89 -4.12 -13.17
CA LYS A 29 11.53 -3.69 -11.82
C LYS A 29 12.00 -4.77 -10.84
N GLU A 30 12.98 -4.42 -10.01
CA GLU A 30 13.49 -5.32 -8.98
C GLU A 30 12.41 -5.54 -7.89
N VAL A 31 12.14 -6.81 -7.56
CA VAL A 31 11.13 -7.24 -6.58
C VAL A 31 11.75 -8.28 -5.66
N PHE A 32 11.49 -8.16 -4.36
CA PHE A 32 11.78 -9.22 -3.39
C PHE A 32 10.59 -10.18 -3.34
N VAL A 33 10.78 -11.41 -3.81
CA VAL A 33 9.69 -12.38 -3.97
C VAL A 33 9.82 -13.50 -2.94
N ASN A 34 8.78 -13.69 -2.11
CA ASN A 34 8.63 -14.85 -1.25
C ASN A 34 7.75 -15.91 -1.91
N ASN A 35 8.35 -17.04 -2.30
CA ASN A 35 7.66 -18.24 -2.80
C ASN A 35 7.72 -19.42 -1.81
N GLY A 36 8.12 -19.17 -0.57
CA GLY A 36 8.30 -20.20 0.46
C GLY A 36 7.90 -19.66 1.82
N VAL A 37 8.73 -19.89 2.84
CA VAL A 37 8.47 -19.41 4.20
C VAL A 37 9.55 -18.41 4.60
N ILE A 38 9.12 -17.23 5.03
CA ILE A 38 9.95 -16.27 5.74
C ILE A 38 9.42 -16.15 7.16
N SER A 39 10.30 -16.29 8.14
CA SER A 39 9.98 -16.09 9.55
C SER A 39 11.00 -15.14 10.16
N VAL A 40 10.52 -13.98 10.60
CA VAL A 40 11.31 -13.01 11.36
C VAL A 40 10.97 -13.23 12.83
N ALA A 41 11.91 -13.77 13.60
CA ALA A 41 11.68 -14.05 15.02
C ALA A 41 11.66 -12.78 15.87
N ASN A 42 11.18 -12.88 17.13
CA ASN A 42 11.28 -11.81 18.11
C ASN A 42 12.73 -11.29 18.24
N GLY A 43 12.88 -9.97 18.23
CA GLY A 43 14.18 -9.28 18.21
C GLY A 43 14.90 -9.32 16.86
N GLY A 44 14.39 -10.09 15.89
CA GLY A 44 14.86 -10.10 14.52
C GLY A 44 14.45 -8.85 13.77
N VAL A 45 15.29 -8.43 12.82
CA VAL A 45 15.04 -7.31 11.93
C VAL A 45 15.24 -7.75 10.49
N MET A 46 14.27 -7.48 9.63
CA MET A 46 14.36 -7.65 8.18
C MET A 46 14.02 -6.34 7.49
N SER A 47 14.59 -6.11 6.31
CA SER A 47 14.19 -5.01 5.45
C SER A 47 14.27 -5.40 3.98
N THR A 48 13.44 -4.77 3.16
CA THR A 48 13.53 -4.84 1.71
C THR A 48 13.49 -3.44 1.10
N LEU A 49 14.45 -3.15 0.22
CA LEU A 49 14.54 -1.92 -0.57
C LEU A 49 13.68 -1.97 -1.84
N TYR A 50 13.18 -3.16 -2.17
CA TYR A 50 12.35 -3.44 -3.34
C TYR A 50 10.91 -3.63 -2.93
N ASP A 51 10.03 -3.64 -3.94
CA ASP A 51 8.67 -4.10 -3.73
C ASP A 51 8.72 -5.51 -3.13
N PHE A 52 7.94 -5.72 -2.08
CA PHE A 52 7.78 -7.01 -1.44
C PHE A 52 6.59 -7.73 -2.04
N ASP A 53 6.81 -8.95 -2.53
CA ASP A 53 5.76 -9.81 -3.08
C ASP A 53 5.73 -11.15 -2.32
N ASN A 54 4.78 -11.27 -1.39
CA ASN A 54 4.43 -12.55 -0.79
C ASN A 54 3.41 -13.25 -1.68
N THR A 55 3.88 -14.18 -2.51
CA THR A 55 3.05 -14.79 -3.55
C THR A 55 1.99 -15.72 -2.96
N VAL A 56 1.15 -16.28 -3.83
CA VAL A 56 0.19 -17.33 -3.47
C VAL A 56 0.82 -18.57 -2.80
N ASN A 57 2.11 -18.80 -2.99
CA ASN A 57 2.86 -19.89 -2.35
C ASN A 57 3.69 -19.41 -1.14
N GLY A 58 3.79 -18.10 -0.94
CA GLY A 58 4.55 -17.48 0.13
C GLY A 58 3.83 -17.52 1.47
N ASN A 59 4.58 -17.65 2.55
CA ASN A 59 4.10 -17.47 3.91
C ASN A 59 5.08 -16.56 4.64
N MET A 60 4.56 -15.48 5.21
CA MET A 60 5.31 -14.54 6.02
C MET A 60 4.83 -14.60 7.47
N LYS A 61 5.75 -14.92 8.36
CA LYS A 61 5.57 -14.79 9.80
C LYS A 61 6.44 -13.65 10.32
N ASN A 62 5.83 -12.60 10.84
CA ASN A 62 6.54 -11.50 11.48
C ASN A 62 6.32 -11.51 13.00
N ASP A 63 7.32 -11.94 13.75
CA ASP A 63 7.39 -11.79 15.21
C ASP A 63 8.39 -10.70 15.64
N GLY A 64 9.09 -10.05 14.69
CA GLY A 64 10.12 -9.04 14.94
C GLY A 64 9.78 -7.70 14.29
N ILE A 65 10.75 -7.06 13.64
CA ILE A 65 10.55 -5.79 12.92
C ILE A 65 10.85 -5.98 11.44
N VAL A 66 9.93 -5.59 10.57
CA VAL A 66 10.13 -5.65 9.11
C VAL A 66 9.91 -4.28 8.48
N TYR A 67 10.92 -3.79 7.77
CA TYR A 67 10.87 -2.52 7.04
C TYR A 67 10.55 -2.77 5.56
N TYR A 68 9.44 -2.19 5.10
CA TYR A 68 9.04 -2.13 3.71
C TYR A 68 9.31 -0.73 3.17
N TYR A 69 10.35 -0.59 2.35
CA TYR A 69 10.73 0.70 1.77
C TYR A 69 10.00 1.05 0.46
N GLN A 70 9.28 0.09 -0.11
CA GLN A 70 8.50 0.21 -1.34
C GLN A 70 7.12 -0.46 -1.18
N SER A 71 6.48 -0.85 -2.28
CA SER A 71 5.14 -1.45 -2.24
C SER A 71 5.16 -2.84 -1.62
N PHE A 72 4.02 -3.23 -1.07
CA PHE A 72 3.80 -4.51 -0.39
C PHE A 72 2.63 -5.23 -1.04
N ASN A 73 2.83 -6.51 -1.36
CA ASN A 73 1.80 -7.40 -1.85
C ASN A 73 1.74 -8.67 -0.99
N ASN A 74 0.53 -9.08 -0.62
CA ASN A 74 0.28 -10.32 0.11
C ASN A 74 -0.84 -11.14 -0.52
N ASP A 75 -0.46 -12.21 -1.22
CA ASP A 75 -1.37 -13.14 -1.88
C ASP A 75 -1.59 -14.45 -1.11
N ASN A 76 -1.03 -14.57 0.08
CA ASN A 76 -1.23 -15.73 0.95
C ASN A 76 -1.13 -15.34 2.44
N LEU A 77 -0.45 -16.12 3.28
CA LEU A 77 -0.45 -15.92 4.72
C LEU A 77 0.58 -14.86 5.12
N TYR A 78 0.13 -13.81 5.82
CA TYR A 78 0.94 -12.86 6.56
C TYR A 78 0.41 -12.78 7.99
N HIS A 79 1.21 -13.16 8.98
CA HIS A 79 0.76 -13.29 10.36
C HIS A 79 1.87 -13.06 11.39
N HIS A 80 1.48 -12.95 12.66
CA HIS A 80 2.36 -12.97 13.83
C HIS A 80 1.90 -14.07 14.79
N SER A 81 2.75 -14.43 15.76
CA SER A 81 2.34 -15.35 16.84
C SER A 81 1.33 -14.67 17.77
N GLU A 82 0.36 -15.43 18.29
CA GLU A 82 -0.70 -14.90 19.17
C GLU A 82 -0.17 -14.17 20.42
N LYS A 83 0.97 -14.62 20.97
CA LYS A 83 1.58 -14.05 22.17
C LYS A 83 2.66 -13.01 21.86
N GLU A 84 2.90 -12.72 20.59
CA GLU A 84 3.93 -11.78 20.18
C GLU A 84 3.35 -10.38 20.06
N ASN A 85 3.61 -9.56 21.07
CA ASN A 85 3.12 -8.19 21.13
C ASN A 85 4.17 -7.13 20.76
N SER A 86 5.35 -7.55 20.27
CA SER A 86 6.37 -6.62 19.77
C SER A 86 6.49 -6.61 18.24
N SER A 87 5.76 -7.50 17.54
CA SER A 87 5.74 -7.59 16.08
C SER A 87 5.37 -6.27 15.43
N THR A 88 6.22 -5.76 14.55
CA THR A 88 6.07 -4.46 13.91
C THR A 88 6.36 -4.52 12.42
N ALA A 89 5.43 -4.02 11.60
CA ALA A 89 5.65 -3.70 10.19
C ALA A 89 5.85 -2.19 10.03
N VAL A 90 6.96 -1.78 9.44
CA VAL A 90 7.29 -0.37 9.20
C VAL A 90 7.19 -0.09 7.71
N PHE A 91 6.20 0.71 7.32
CA PHE A 91 6.08 1.23 5.96
C PHE A 91 6.65 2.63 5.91
N THR A 92 7.77 2.77 5.22
CA THR A 92 8.46 4.06 5.13
C THR A 92 9.19 4.19 3.80
N LYS A 93 9.71 5.38 3.50
CA LYS A 93 10.56 5.63 2.33
C LYS A 93 11.99 5.86 2.81
N LEU A 94 12.95 5.16 2.18
CA LEU A 94 14.36 5.42 2.45
C LEU A 94 14.77 6.76 1.81
N GLU A 95 14.43 6.94 0.53
CA GLU A 95 14.66 8.15 -0.24
C GLU A 95 13.56 8.36 -1.28
N GLY A 96 13.41 9.60 -1.75
CA GLY A 96 12.48 9.98 -2.82
C GLY A 96 11.04 10.19 -2.35
N SER A 97 10.20 10.60 -3.30
CA SER A 97 8.75 10.75 -3.11
C SER A 97 8.01 9.58 -3.77
N GLY A 98 6.72 9.47 -3.51
CA GLY A 98 5.87 8.47 -4.14
C GLY A 98 5.14 7.60 -3.13
N LYS A 99 3.94 7.20 -3.53
CA LYS A 99 3.07 6.33 -2.75
C LYS A 99 3.63 4.91 -2.62
N GLN A 100 3.41 4.29 -1.48
CA GLN A 100 3.53 2.84 -1.29
C GLN A 100 2.17 2.20 -1.53
N ILE A 101 2.10 1.20 -2.40
CA ILE A 101 0.86 0.43 -2.59
C ILE A 101 0.89 -0.73 -1.60
N ILE A 102 -0.17 -0.90 -0.81
CA ILE A 102 -0.36 -2.03 0.10
C ILE A 102 -1.50 -2.85 -0.48
N SER A 103 -1.19 -4.02 -1.01
CA SER A 103 -2.07 -4.79 -1.88
C SER A 103 -2.01 -6.28 -1.58
N GLY A 104 -2.80 -7.07 -2.30
CA GLY A 104 -2.83 -8.51 -2.17
C GLY A 104 -4.23 -9.09 -2.35
N SER A 105 -4.28 -10.41 -2.55
CA SER A 105 -5.52 -11.18 -2.61
C SER A 105 -5.93 -11.81 -1.28
N LYS A 106 -5.10 -11.68 -0.24
CA LYS A 106 -5.36 -12.17 1.12
C LYS A 106 -5.09 -11.10 2.18
N PRO A 107 -5.91 -11.04 3.25
CA PRO A 107 -5.67 -10.11 4.36
C PRO A 107 -4.27 -10.26 4.94
N SER A 108 -3.74 -9.18 5.51
CA SER A 108 -2.49 -9.20 6.26
C SER A 108 -2.75 -8.91 7.73
N ASP A 109 -2.36 -9.84 8.60
CA ASP A 109 -2.49 -9.72 10.05
C ASP A 109 -1.23 -9.11 10.65
N PHE A 110 -1.32 -7.82 11.00
CA PHE A 110 -0.26 -7.06 11.63
C PHE A 110 -0.53 -6.90 13.13
N TYR A 111 0.50 -6.99 13.97
CA TYR A 111 0.35 -6.56 15.36
C TYR A 111 0.52 -5.03 15.47
N HIS A 112 1.73 -4.51 15.25
CA HIS A 112 1.97 -3.07 15.11
C HIS A 112 2.28 -2.67 13.66
N ILE A 113 1.82 -1.49 13.27
CA ILE A 113 2.16 -0.83 12.02
C ILE A 113 2.73 0.55 12.33
N VAL A 114 3.83 0.91 11.68
CA VAL A 114 4.34 2.30 11.64
C VAL A 114 4.21 2.81 10.21
N LEU A 115 3.56 3.95 10.05
CA LEU A 115 3.33 4.61 8.77
C LEU A 115 4.09 5.93 8.73
N ASN A 116 5.15 5.98 7.92
CA ASN A 116 6.01 7.15 7.80
C ASN A 116 6.44 7.38 6.35
N ASN A 117 5.57 7.98 5.55
CA ASN A 117 5.86 8.36 4.17
C ASN A 117 5.36 9.80 3.91
N PRO A 118 6.25 10.79 3.68
CA PRO A 118 5.90 12.21 3.58
C PRO A 118 5.23 12.62 2.25
N GLU A 119 4.82 11.65 1.41
CA GLU A 119 4.09 11.93 0.18
C GLU A 119 2.77 12.66 0.46
N LYS A 120 2.56 13.82 -0.19
CA LYS A 120 1.60 14.84 0.27
C LYS A 120 0.14 14.50 0.00
N GLN A 121 -0.15 13.72 -1.03
CA GLN A 121 -1.53 13.41 -1.40
C GLN A 121 -1.96 12.04 -0.89
N VAL A 122 -1.29 10.99 -1.37
CA VAL A 122 -1.56 9.62 -0.99
C VAL A 122 -0.23 8.96 -0.73
N ALA A 123 0.09 8.76 0.54
CA ALA A 123 1.33 8.12 0.95
C ALA A 123 1.20 6.60 0.92
N PHE A 124 0.04 6.10 1.31
CA PHE A 124 -0.28 4.67 1.29
C PHE A 124 -1.58 4.46 0.52
N ASP A 125 -1.52 3.67 -0.54
CA ASP A 125 -2.67 3.26 -1.34
C ASP A 125 -3.05 1.84 -0.90
N LEU A 126 -3.97 1.74 0.05
CA LEU A 126 -4.39 0.50 0.70
C LEU A 126 -5.50 -0.16 -0.11
N LYS A 127 -5.14 -1.23 -0.82
CA LYS A 127 -5.98 -1.99 -1.76
C LYS A 127 -6.24 -3.42 -1.31
N ASN A 128 -6.12 -3.66 -0.01
CA ASN A 128 -6.33 -4.96 0.62
C ASN A 128 -6.75 -4.75 2.08
N GLU A 129 -7.17 -5.81 2.74
CA GLU A 129 -7.50 -5.80 4.17
C GLU A 129 -6.21 -5.85 5.01
N ALA A 130 -6.04 -4.83 5.86
CA ALA A 130 -4.97 -4.76 6.86
C ALA A 130 -5.60 -4.87 8.25
N ASN A 131 -5.43 -6.03 8.88
CA ASN A 131 -5.88 -6.30 10.24
C ASN A 131 -4.81 -5.90 11.24
N VAL A 132 -5.21 -5.16 12.27
CA VAL A 132 -4.30 -4.63 13.29
C VAL A 132 -4.75 -5.07 14.66
N TYR A 133 -3.87 -5.75 15.38
CA TYR A 133 -4.14 -6.27 16.73
C TYR A 133 -3.50 -5.44 17.86
N GLY A 134 -2.50 -4.62 17.56
CA GLY A 134 -1.76 -3.80 18.52
C GLY A 134 -1.95 -2.30 18.28
N SER A 135 -1.31 -1.75 17.24
CA SER A 135 -1.46 -0.33 16.93
C SER A 135 -1.10 0.06 15.50
N VAL A 136 -1.60 1.20 15.06
CA VAL A 136 -1.09 1.92 13.88
C VAL A 136 -0.57 3.27 14.34
N ASP A 137 0.71 3.53 14.13
CA ASP A 137 1.35 4.82 14.39
C ASP A 137 1.41 5.66 13.11
N PHE A 138 0.62 6.73 13.08
CA PHE A 138 0.46 7.65 11.94
C PHE A 138 1.49 8.77 12.01
N GLN A 139 2.77 8.48 11.74
CA GLN A 139 3.85 9.46 11.84
C GLN A 139 3.81 10.50 10.71
N ASP A 140 3.66 10.04 9.47
CA ASP A 140 3.51 10.91 8.30
C ASP A 140 2.82 10.17 7.15
N GLY A 141 2.00 10.91 6.40
CA GLY A 141 1.35 10.42 5.19
C GLY A 141 -0.10 9.97 5.36
N ILE A 142 -0.89 10.24 4.32
CA ILE A 142 -2.30 9.85 4.25
C ILE A 142 -2.43 8.42 3.71
N VAL A 143 -3.23 7.60 4.40
CA VAL A 143 -3.65 6.25 3.95
C VAL A 143 -4.94 6.39 3.16
N LYS A 144 -4.88 6.26 1.84
CA LYS A 144 -6.07 6.15 1.01
C LYS A 144 -6.56 4.71 1.02
N VAL A 145 -7.71 4.47 1.64
CA VAL A 145 -8.34 3.14 1.68
C VAL A 145 -9.22 3.00 0.44
N ASP A 146 -8.90 2.02 -0.40
CA ASP A 146 -9.69 1.71 -1.59
C ASP A 146 -11.11 1.28 -1.21
N SER A 147 -12.13 1.84 -1.88
CA SER A 147 -13.53 1.61 -1.50
C SER A 147 -14.08 0.22 -1.84
N LEU A 148 -13.39 -0.55 -2.66
CA LEU A 148 -13.84 -1.87 -3.13
C LEU A 148 -13.03 -3.01 -2.52
N GLN A 149 -11.74 -2.77 -2.26
CA GLN A 149 -10.79 -3.81 -1.87
C GLN A 149 -10.03 -3.50 -0.58
N GLY A 150 -9.99 -2.23 -0.15
CA GLY A 150 -9.23 -1.80 1.02
C GLY A 150 -10.07 -1.83 2.29
N MET A 151 -9.43 -2.24 3.39
CA MET A 151 -9.96 -1.99 4.74
C MET A 151 -8.81 -1.87 5.72
N LEU A 152 -8.87 -0.88 6.60
CA LEU A 152 -8.01 -0.80 7.78
C LEU A 152 -8.84 -1.17 9.01
N THR A 153 -8.62 -2.38 9.53
CA THR A 153 -9.42 -2.96 10.62
C THR A 153 -8.62 -3.01 11.91
N PHE A 154 -9.12 -2.33 12.93
CA PHE A 154 -8.59 -2.37 14.30
C PHE A 154 -9.37 -3.42 15.09
N HIS A 155 -8.68 -4.47 15.56
CA HIS A 155 -9.26 -5.51 16.40
C HIS A 155 -9.33 -5.09 17.88
N GLN A 156 -9.78 -6.02 18.73
CA GLN A 156 -9.80 -5.86 20.18
C GLN A 156 -8.40 -5.44 20.67
N GLY A 157 -8.35 -4.39 21.50
CA GLY A 157 -7.12 -3.82 22.07
C GLY A 157 -6.34 -2.89 21.13
N ALA A 158 -6.65 -2.88 19.83
CA ALA A 158 -5.88 -2.13 18.85
C ALA A 158 -6.13 -0.62 18.93
N GLN A 159 -5.06 0.17 18.76
CA GLN A 159 -5.10 1.62 18.91
C GLN A 159 -4.55 2.36 17.69
N ALA A 160 -5.15 3.51 17.38
CA ALA A 160 -4.55 4.47 16.46
C ALA A 160 -3.75 5.52 17.23
N LEU A 161 -2.47 5.67 16.88
CA LEU A 161 -1.54 6.57 17.55
C LEU A 161 -1.20 7.74 16.62
N GLN A 162 -1.16 8.94 17.21
CA GLN A 162 -0.70 10.19 16.57
C GLN A 162 -1.38 10.61 15.24
N PRO A 163 -2.68 10.32 14.97
CA PRO A 163 -3.30 10.82 13.76
C PRO A 163 -3.36 12.36 13.75
N SER A 164 -3.13 12.94 12.57
CA SER A 164 -3.06 14.39 12.35
C SER A 164 -3.56 14.76 10.96
N ASP A 165 -3.70 16.06 10.66
CA ASP A 165 -4.02 16.51 9.30
C ASP A 165 -2.99 16.02 8.26
N LYS A 166 -1.73 15.74 8.67
CA LYS A 166 -0.70 15.18 7.79
C LYS A 166 -0.75 13.67 7.67
N SER A 167 -1.39 12.99 8.63
CA SER A 167 -1.31 11.54 8.79
C SER A 167 -2.61 10.97 9.33
N HIS A 168 -3.46 10.46 8.44
CA HIS A 168 -4.74 9.84 8.78
C HIS A 168 -5.20 8.92 7.65
N ALA A 169 -6.23 8.12 7.91
CA ALA A 169 -6.90 7.32 6.91
C ALA A 169 -8.01 8.11 6.20
N GLU A 170 -8.01 8.07 4.87
CA GLU A 170 -9.10 8.55 4.02
C GLU A 170 -9.84 7.36 3.41
N GLY A 171 -11.06 7.11 3.87
CA GLY A 171 -11.86 5.95 3.46
C GLY A 171 -12.54 5.30 4.66
N PHE A 172 -12.98 4.05 4.49
CA PHE A 172 -13.54 3.28 5.60
C PHE A 172 -12.42 2.79 6.51
N VAL A 173 -12.62 2.97 7.82
CA VAL A 173 -11.84 2.35 8.88
C VAL A 173 -12.81 1.55 9.72
N GLU A 174 -12.44 0.33 10.07
CA GLU A 174 -13.27 -0.60 10.85
C GLU A 174 -12.69 -0.77 12.26
N LYS A 175 -13.59 -0.88 13.25
CA LYS A 175 -13.28 -1.30 14.60
C LYS A 175 -14.10 -2.55 14.91
N ILE A 176 -13.42 -3.62 15.27
CA ILE A 176 -14.01 -4.85 15.83
C ILE A 176 -13.61 -4.93 17.30
N GLY A 177 -14.57 -5.06 18.21
CA GLY A 177 -14.31 -5.22 19.65
C GLY A 177 -15.25 -4.42 20.53
N ASN A 178 -15.11 -4.60 21.84
CA ASN A 178 -15.97 -3.99 22.85
C ASN A 178 -15.29 -2.83 23.61
N GLU A 179 -14.31 -2.17 23.02
CA GLU A 179 -13.68 -0.98 23.60
C GLU A 179 -14.10 0.32 22.93
N GLU A 180 -13.98 1.40 23.69
CA GLU A 180 -14.03 2.72 23.07
C GLU A 180 -12.93 2.87 22.02
N PHE A 181 -13.24 3.58 20.95
CA PHE A 181 -12.33 3.74 19.84
C PHE A 181 -12.46 5.10 19.19
N GLN A 182 -11.32 5.76 18.97
CA GLN A 182 -11.23 6.99 18.21
C GLN A 182 -10.70 6.68 16.81
N TYR A 183 -11.53 6.93 15.79
CA TYR A 183 -11.19 6.63 14.41
C TYR A 183 -10.11 7.61 13.89
N PRO A 184 -8.99 7.13 13.34
CA PRO A 184 -7.94 7.94 12.73
C PRO A 184 -8.33 8.38 11.31
N LYS A 185 -9.54 8.92 11.12
CA LYS A 185 -10.10 9.17 9.79
C LYS A 185 -10.17 10.66 9.43
N GLY A 186 -10.13 10.93 8.13
CA GLY A 186 -10.21 12.27 7.55
C GLY A 186 -10.59 12.21 6.07
N ASP A 187 -10.57 13.36 5.42
CA ASP A 187 -10.79 13.50 3.97
C ASP A 187 -10.24 14.84 3.47
N LYS A 188 -9.73 14.86 2.24
CA LYS A 188 -9.09 16.02 1.59
C LYS A 188 -8.00 16.66 2.47
N GLY A 189 -7.18 15.84 3.13
CA GLY A 189 -6.08 16.31 3.99
C GLY A 189 -6.52 16.94 5.31
N MET A 190 -7.77 16.70 5.75
CA MET A 190 -8.28 17.13 7.04
C MET A 190 -8.60 15.92 7.92
N TYR A 191 -7.89 15.80 9.04
CA TYR A 191 -8.20 14.80 10.05
C TYR A 191 -9.42 15.22 10.87
N ARG A 192 -10.45 14.37 10.88
CA ARG A 192 -11.72 14.62 11.58
C ARG A 192 -12.16 13.33 12.25
N TYR A 193 -11.69 13.16 13.47
CA TYR A 193 -12.02 11.97 14.24
C TYR A 193 -13.50 11.88 14.57
N ALA A 194 -13.95 10.65 14.74
CA ALA A 194 -15.15 10.34 15.51
C ALA A 194 -14.75 9.35 16.59
N ARG A 195 -15.56 9.26 17.65
CA ARG A 195 -15.37 8.30 18.72
C ARG A 195 -16.63 7.48 18.93
N ILE A 196 -16.46 6.21 19.22
CA ILE A 196 -17.51 5.36 19.78
C ILE A 196 -17.17 5.05 21.24
N SER A 197 -18.20 4.89 22.07
CA SER A 197 -18.06 4.18 23.33
C SER A 197 -17.86 2.69 23.07
N ALA A 198 -17.46 1.95 24.09
CA ALA A 198 -17.41 0.49 24.08
C ALA A 198 -18.73 -0.13 23.56
N PRO A 199 -18.68 -0.92 22.48
CA PRO A 199 -19.77 -1.82 22.09
C PRO A 199 -20.07 -2.88 23.16
N GLU A 200 -21.14 -3.66 22.98
CA GLU A 200 -21.52 -4.71 23.94
C GLU A 200 -20.69 -5.98 23.74
N GLY A 201 -20.49 -6.40 22.50
CA GLY A 201 -19.82 -7.65 22.13
C GLY A 201 -18.39 -7.48 21.64
N GLU A 202 -17.50 -8.40 22.00
CA GLU A 202 -16.10 -8.45 21.52
C GLU A 202 -15.96 -8.69 20.00
N LYS A 203 -17.08 -9.01 19.33
CA LYS A 203 -17.14 -9.22 17.87
C LYS A 203 -18.00 -8.16 17.17
N ASP A 204 -18.49 -7.17 17.90
CA ASP A 204 -19.25 -6.08 17.28
C ASP A 204 -18.32 -5.31 16.35
N SER A 205 -18.78 -5.04 15.13
CA SER A 205 -18.03 -4.30 14.12
C SER A 205 -18.73 -2.99 13.77
N TYR A 206 -17.94 -1.92 13.72
CA TYR A 206 -18.38 -0.60 13.28
C TYR A 206 -17.41 -0.02 12.27
N GLN A 207 -17.96 0.55 11.20
CA GLN A 207 -17.18 1.22 10.17
C GLN A 207 -17.40 2.72 10.23
N GLY A 208 -16.33 3.46 10.03
CA GLY A 208 -16.31 4.90 10.06
C GLY A 208 -15.57 5.48 8.88
N LYS A 209 -16.23 6.39 8.16
CA LYS A 209 -15.63 7.23 7.12
C LYS A 209 -15.99 8.69 7.36
N TYR A 210 -15.09 9.60 7.03
CA TYR A 210 -15.39 11.03 6.92
C TYR A 210 -15.44 11.41 5.44
N ASN A 211 -16.41 12.23 5.04
CA ASN A 211 -16.51 12.81 3.71
C ASN A 211 -16.58 14.34 3.87
N THR A 212 -15.65 15.04 3.25
CA THR A 212 -15.73 16.50 3.13
C THR A 212 -16.77 16.85 2.06
N GLU A 213 -17.61 17.86 2.32
CA GLU A 213 -18.61 18.37 1.36
C GLU A 213 -19.60 17.30 0.85
N ASP A 214 -20.16 16.51 1.77
CA ASP A 214 -21.19 15.52 1.45
C ASP A 214 -22.54 16.19 1.12
N HIS A 215 -22.64 16.76 -0.08
CA HIS A 215 -23.85 17.42 -0.57
C HIS A 215 -25.06 16.49 -0.59
N ASN A 216 -24.86 15.18 -0.77
CA ASN A 216 -25.96 14.22 -0.81
C ASN A 216 -26.57 14.03 0.58
N PHE A 217 -25.75 13.98 1.63
CA PHE A 217 -26.24 13.94 3.01
C PHE A 217 -27.19 15.11 3.33
N PHE A 218 -26.86 16.32 2.86
CA PHE A 218 -27.66 17.52 3.11
C PHE A 218 -28.89 17.65 2.21
N ARG A 219 -28.93 17.00 1.04
CA ARG A 219 -30.09 17.03 0.13
C ARG A 219 -31.20 16.05 0.50
N VAL A 220 -30.88 14.93 1.15
CA VAL A 220 -31.88 13.90 1.53
C VAL A 220 -32.72 14.35 2.74
N ARG A 221 -32.33 15.43 3.41
CA ARG A 221 -32.99 15.96 4.61
C ARG A 221 -33.63 17.35 4.41
N SER A 222 -33.76 17.80 3.17
CA SER A 222 -34.50 19.00 2.74
C SER A 222 -35.73 18.63 1.95
#